data_AF-A0A7H0I2X9-F1
#
_entry.id   AF-A0A7H0I2X9-F1
#
_cell.length_a   1.000
_cell.length_b   1.000
_cell.length_c   1.000
_cell.angle_alpha   90.00
_cell.angle_beta   90.00
_cell.angle_gamma   90.00
#
_symmetry.space_group_name_H-M   'P 1'
#
loop_
_entity.id
_entity.type
_entity.pdbx_description
1 polymer ?
#
loop_
_entity_poly.entity_id
_entity_poly.type
_entity_poly.pdbx_seq_one_letter_code
_entity_poly.pdbx_strand_id
1 'polypeptide(L)'
;MRRGVLRKSVPIAALVLGLGLSAGCAVDEGTALAADFEEDWAGTPDVAGISTTKNNTLPFSGTSTGTLTLVEGTPAGRVTALAGEMRDYAAGHAKITGRIAADAVTFTVATDESDAAEVLSLWQSLAGDDRVKDADIDEAASKKAADRRRVEVTTADAGGALAVFKDVAAAGGRHRPLSGTTVLRVTGPGLFVETDFHDAFPAEAIAAYEAVRARYPVLRASLRRDAVSGSAVTVVVADGADAEQAAEVARRAAPDLGEAVEVTGPGGS
;
A
#
# COMPACT_ATOMS: atom_id res chain seq x y z
N MET A 1 -95.03 -25.27 13.95
CA MET A 1 -94.25 -24.59 15.01
C MET A 1 -92.85 -24.38 14.47
N ARG A 2 -92.51 -23.13 14.08
CA ARG A 2 -91.77 -22.12 14.87
C ARG A 2 -90.23 -22.32 14.83
N ARG A 3 -89.56 -21.33 14.23
CA ARG A 3 -88.31 -20.63 14.64
C ARG A 3 -87.04 -21.49 14.81
N GLY A 4 -85.82 -21.09 14.46
CA GLY A 4 -85.27 -19.81 14.02
C GLY A 4 -83.72 -19.90 14.08
N VAL A 5 -83.09 -19.25 13.10
CA VAL A 5 -81.71 -18.69 13.00
C VAL A 5 -80.81 -18.75 14.24
N LEU A 6 -79.54 -19.18 14.07
CA LEU A 6 -78.36 -18.34 14.38
C LEU A 6 -77.02 -18.92 13.85
N ARG A 7 -76.40 -18.10 12.98
CA ARG A 7 -74.99 -18.08 12.58
C ARG A 7 -74.03 -18.06 13.78
N LYS A 8 -72.82 -18.59 13.59
CA LYS A 8 -71.51 -18.07 14.06
C LYS A 8 -70.40 -18.88 13.37
N SER A 9 -69.73 -18.34 12.35
CA SER A 9 -68.48 -17.54 12.38
C SER A 9 -67.22 -18.41 12.45
N VAL A 10 -66.54 -18.48 11.30
CA VAL A 10 -65.15 -18.93 11.09
C VAL A 10 -64.18 -17.91 11.72
N PRO A 11 -62.98 -18.32 12.16
CA PRO A 11 -61.80 -17.49 12.00
C PRO A 11 -60.79 -18.18 11.08
N ILE A 12 -60.57 -17.51 9.95
CA ILE A 12 -59.48 -17.74 9.00
C ILE A 12 -58.22 -17.30 9.72
N ALA A 13 -57.26 -18.20 9.88
CA ALA A 13 -55.92 -17.86 10.35
C ALA A 13 -55.26 -16.98 9.29
N ALA A 14 -55.22 -15.67 9.56
CA ALA A 14 -54.45 -14.70 8.79
C ALA A 14 -52.96 -15.00 9.00
N LEU A 15 -52.33 -15.59 7.97
CA LEU A 15 -50.88 -15.61 7.87
C LEU A 15 -50.43 -14.18 7.55
N VAL A 16 -50.01 -13.46 8.59
CA VAL A 16 -49.41 -12.13 8.44
C VAL A 16 -48.05 -12.34 7.75
N LEU A 17 -48.03 -12.08 6.45
CA LEU A 17 -46.82 -11.72 5.70
C LEU A 17 -46.22 -10.49 6.37
N GLY A 18 -45.27 -10.73 7.26
CA GLY A 18 -44.39 -9.69 7.80
C GLY A 18 -43.42 -9.24 6.72
N LEU A 19 -43.94 -8.51 5.72
CA LEU A 19 -43.16 -7.58 4.91
C LEU A 19 -42.79 -6.42 5.83
N GLY A 20 -41.77 -6.68 6.65
CA GLY A 20 -41.15 -5.71 7.53
C GLY A 20 -40.38 -4.70 6.69
N LEU A 21 -41.04 -3.57 6.44
CA LEU A 21 -40.45 -2.24 6.37
C LEU A 21 -39.27 -2.12 5.39
N SER A 22 -39.61 -1.70 4.18
CA SER A 22 -38.79 -0.81 3.35
C SER A 22 -38.42 0.46 4.13
N ALA A 23 -37.47 0.33 5.06
CA ALA A 23 -36.65 1.42 5.51
C ALA A 23 -35.71 1.73 4.34
N GLY A 24 -36.03 2.75 3.56
CA GLY A 24 -35.10 3.38 2.63
C GLY A 24 -33.99 4.05 3.44
N CYS A 25 -33.13 3.27 4.09
CA CYS A 25 -31.79 3.73 4.42
C CYS A 25 -31.16 4.07 3.08
N ALA A 26 -30.81 5.34 2.85
CA ALA A 26 -29.97 5.67 1.72
C ALA A 26 -28.71 4.80 1.88
N VAL A 27 -28.60 3.75 1.07
CA VAL A 27 -27.40 2.93 1.05
C VAL A 27 -26.36 3.82 0.40
N ASP A 28 -25.40 4.29 1.20
CA ASP A 28 -24.31 5.08 0.66
C ASP A 28 -23.62 4.26 -0.45
N GLU A 29 -23.40 4.89 -1.61
CA GLU A 29 -22.94 4.20 -2.82
C GLU A 29 -21.67 3.36 -2.59
N GLY A 30 -20.68 3.86 -1.84
CA GLY A 30 -19.46 3.10 -1.53
C GLY A 30 -19.72 1.88 -0.65
N THR A 31 -20.78 1.89 0.17
CA THR A 31 -21.22 0.72 0.94
C THR A 31 -21.86 -0.33 0.05
N ALA A 32 -22.67 0.08 -0.93
CA ALA A 32 -23.23 -0.84 -1.93
C ALA A 32 -22.11 -1.48 -2.77
N LEU A 33 -21.20 -0.66 -3.31
CA LEU A 33 -20.06 -1.14 -4.10
C LEU A 33 -19.15 -2.10 -3.33
N ALA A 34 -18.97 -1.89 -2.03
CA ALA A 34 -18.23 -2.82 -1.18
C ALA A 34 -18.95 -4.17 -1.01
N ALA A 35 -20.27 -4.14 -0.80
CA ALA A 35 -21.06 -5.36 -0.68
C ALA A 35 -21.09 -6.14 -2.00
N ASP A 36 -21.28 -5.46 -3.13
CA ASP A 36 -21.26 -6.07 -4.46
C ASP A 36 -19.89 -6.73 -4.73
N PHE A 37 -18.79 -6.06 -4.40
CA PHE A 37 -17.44 -6.64 -4.51
C PHE A 37 -17.29 -7.89 -3.63
N GLU A 38 -17.73 -7.84 -2.37
CA GLU A 38 -17.65 -9.00 -1.48
C GLU A 38 -18.48 -10.18 -1.99
N GLU A 39 -19.68 -9.92 -2.52
CA GLU A 39 -20.56 -10.93 -3.11
C GLU A 39 -19.96 -11.54 -4.38
N ASP A 40 -19.48 -10.72 -5.31
CA ASP A 40 -18.94 -11.16 -6.60
C ASP A 40 -17.69 -12.02 -6.46
N TRP A 41 -16.86 -11.75 -5.44
CA TRP A 41 -15.62 -12.49 -5.18
C TRP A 41 -15.78 -13.59 -4.13
N ALA A 42 -16.94 -13.70 -3.47
CA ALA A 42 -17.19 -14.72 -2.46
C ALA A 42 -17.03 -16.14 -3.02
N GLY A 43 -16.28 -16.98 -2.30
CA GLY A 43 -16.07 -18.37 -2.70
C GLY A 43 -15.12 -18.57 -3.88
N THR A 44 -14.44 -17.52 -4.35
CA THR A 44 -13.39 -17.64 -5.36
C THR A 44 -12.28 -18.57 -4.86
N PRO A 45 -11.89 -19.60 -5.63
CA PRO A 45 -10.78 -20.47 -5.27
C PRO A 45 -9.49 -19.68 -5.04
N ASP A 46 -8.70 -20.12 -4.06
CA ASP A 46 -7.41 -19.52 -3.67
C ASP A 46 -7.50 -18.15 -2.98
N VAL A 47 -8.70 -17.62 -2.74
CA VAL A 47 -8.92 -16.42 -1.92
C VAL A 47 -9.17 -16.83 -0.47
N ALA A 48 -8.26 -16.45 0.42
CA ALA A 48 -8.35 -16.71 1.86
C ALA A 48 -9.21 -15.67 2.60
N GLY A 49 -9.28 -14.45 2.07
CA GLY A 49 -10.06 -13.37 2.67
C GLY A 49 -10.35 -12.25 1.68
N ILE A 50 -11.42 -11.51 1.95
CA ILE A 50 -11.82 -10.32 1.21
C ILE A 50 -11.93 -9.19 2.22
N SER A 51 -11.35 -8.03 1.91
CA SER A 51 -11.53 -6.81 2.70
C SER A 51 -11.90 -5.65 1.80
N THR A 52 -12.77 -4.78 2.30
CA THR A 52 -13.24 -3.61 1.56
C THR A 52 -13.04 -2.34 2.39
N THR A 53 -12.59 -1.29 1.71
CA THR A 53 -12.56 0.07 2.24
C THR A 53 -13.54 0.92 1.45
N LYS A 54 -14.54 1.49 2.14
CA LYS A 54 -15.56 2.35 1.54
C LYS A 54 -15.27 3.82 1.80
N ASN A 55 -15.47 4.66 0.79
CA ASN A 55 -15.37 6.11 0.90
C ASN A 55 -16.67 6.75 0.40
N ASN A 56 -17.47 7.31 1.31
CA ASN A 56 -18.77 7.91 1.02
C ASN A 56 -18.66 9.44 1.17
N THR A 57 -18.97 10.19 0.11
CA THR A 57 -18.93 11.67 0.17
C THR A 57 -20.31 12.29 0.34
N LEU A 58 -21.39 11.59 -0.03
CA LEU A 58 -22.82 11.95 0.15
C LEU A 58 -23.66 10.67 -0.15
N PRO A 59 -24.98 10.59 0.14
CA PRO A 59 -25.75 9.32 0.03
C PRO A 59 -25.79 8.67 -1.36
N PHE A 60 -25.34 9.37 -2.41
CA PHE A 60 -25.32 8.88 -3.79
C PHE A 60 -23.94 9.00 -4.45
N SER A 61 -22.88 9.21 -3.67
CA SER A 61 -21.52 9.32 -4.19
C SER A 61 -20.54 8.63 -3.27
N GLY A 62 -19.85 7.63 -3.81
CA GLY A 62 -18.76 6.97 -3.11
C GLY A 62 -17.89 6.14 -4.03
N THR A 63 -16.79 5.65 -3.48
CA THR A 63 -15.91 4.66 -4.10
C THR A 63 -15.66 3.54 -3.12
N SER A 64 -15.21 2.40 -3.65
CA SER A 64 -14.78 1.26 -2.85
C SER A 64 -13.41 0.79 -3.31
N THR A 65 -12.60 0.32 -2.38
CA THR A 65 -11.38 -0.42 -2.67
C THR A 65 -11.55 -1.82 -2.10
N GLY A 66 -11.55 -2.82 -2.97
CA GLY A 66 -11.64 -4.22 -2.60
C GLY A 66 -10.27 -4.88 -2.69
N THR A 67 -9.89 -5.63 -1.65
CA THR A 67 -8.63 -6.36 -1.59
C THR A 67 -8.89 -7.85 -1.43
N LEU A 68 -8.36 -8.66 -2.34
CA LEU A 68 -8.35 -10.11 -2.22
C LEU A 68 -7.05 -10.54 -1.53
N THR A 69 -7.17 -11.18 -0.38
CA THR A 69 -6.04 -11.84 0.28
C THR A 69 -5.99 -13.29 -0.18
N LEU A 70 -4.90 -13.67 -0.85
CA LEU A 70 -4.75 -15.01 -1.39
C LEU A 70 -4.27 -15.99 -0.32
N VAL A 71 -4.53 -17.27 -0.54
CA VAL A 71 -3.97 -18.36 0.29
C VAL A 71 -2.44 -18.31 0.20
N GLU A 72 -1.77 -18.52 1.33
CA GLU A 72 -0.30 -18.56 1.40
C GLU A 72 0.27 -19.61 0.42
N GLY A 73 1.29 -19.22 -0.35
CA GLY A 73 1.92 -20.10 -1.34
C GLY A 73 1.12 -20.28 -2.62
N THR A 74 0.11 -19.44 -2.89
CA THR A 74 -0.60 -19.42 -4.18
C THR A 74 0.40 -19.26 -5.33
N PRO A 75 0.44 -20.15 -6.34
CA PRO A 75 1.42 -20.08 -7.42
C PRO A 75 1.31 -18.78 -8.22
N ALA A 76 2.44 -18.22 -8.65
CA ALA A 76 2.49 -16.95 -9.39
C ALA A 76 1.56 -16.91 -10.62
N GLY A 77 1.46 -18.00 -11.38
CA GLY A 77 0.54 -18.08 -12.52
C GLY A 77 -0.93 -17.92 -12.13
N ARG A 78 -1.32 -18.35 -10.92
CA ARG A 78 -2.67 -18.15 -10.38
C ARG A 78 -2.87 -16.71 -9.89
N VAL A 79 -1.87 -16.11 -9.25
CA VAL A 79 -1.89 -14.69 -8.88
C VAL A 79 -2.08 -13.81 -10.12
N THR A 80 -1.33 -14.07 -11.20
CA THR A 80 -1.48 -13.37 -12.49
C THR A 80 -2.87 -13.56 -13.10
N ALA A 81 -3.44 -14.77 -13.04
CA ALA A 81 -4.80 -15.01 -13.55
C ALA A 81 -5.84 -14.20 -12.76
N LEU A 82 -5.78 -14.21 -11.43
CA LEU A 82 -6.66 -13.42 -10.57
C LEU A 82 -6.48 -11.92 -10.77
N ALA A 83 -5.27 -11.44 -11.02
CA ALA A 83 -5.02 -10.05 -11.38
C ALA A 83 -5.69 -9.69 -12.72
N GLY A 84 -5.67 -10.59 -13.71
CA GLY A 84 -6.40 -10.40 -14.97
C GLY A 84 -7.92 -10.34 -14.77
N GLU A 85 -8.48 -11.25 -13.98
CA GLU A 85 -9.90 -11.25 -13.60
C GLU A 85 -10.29 -9.95 -12.87
N MET A 86 -9.46 -9.51 -11.92
CA MET A 86 -9.64 -8.27 -11.16
C MET A 86 -9.57 -7.02 -12.03
N ARG A 87 -8.64 -7.00 -13.00
CA ARG A 87 -8.49 -5.92 -13.97
C ARG A 87 -9.79 -5.77 -14.78
N ASP A 88 -10.29 -6.86 -15.33
CA ASP A 88 -11.50 -6.87 -16.16
C ASP A 88 -12.72 -6.46 -15.31
N TYR A 89 -12.78 -6.90 -14.04
CA TYR A 89 -13.79 -6.47 -13.08
C TYR A 89 -13.74 -4.95 -12.81
N ALA A 90 -12.57 -4.40 -12.46
CA ALA A 90 -12.39 -2.98 -12.15
C ALA A 90 -12.66 -2.08 -13.37
N ALA A 91 -12.29 -2.53 -14.58
CA ALA A 91 -12.62 -1.84 -15.83
C ALA A 91 -14.14 -1.76 -16.09
N GLY A 92 -14.90 -2.78 -15.67
CA GLY A 92 -16.36 -2.79 -15.69
C GLY A 92 -17.02 -1.96 -14.58
N HIS A 93 -16.29 -1.67 -13.50
CA HIS A 93 -16.79 -1.02 -12.28
C HIS A 93 -15.96 0.21 -11.92
N ALA A 94 -16.11 1.31 -12.66
CA ALA A 94 -15.28 2.53 -12.59
C ALA A 94 -15.15 3.22 -11.21
N LYS A 95 -15.94 2.82 -10.20
CA LYS A 95 -15.87 3.33 -8.82
C LYS A 95 -15.23 2.35 -7.83
N ILE A 96 -14.74 1.21 -8.33
CA ILE A 96 -14.06 0.17 -7.56
C ILE A 96 -12.60 0.12 -7.97
N THR A 97 -11.72 0.17 -6.98
CA THR A 97 -10.30 -0.15 -7.13
C THR A 97 -10.06 -1.57 -6.62
N GLY A 98 -9.46 -2.41 -7.45
CA GLY A 98 -9.11 -3.79 -7.11
C GLY A 98 -7.67 -3.92 -6.61
N ARG A 99 -7.46 -4.68 -5.53
CA ARG A 99 -6.15 -4.98 -4.96
C ARG A 99 -6.00 -6.47 -4.69
N ILE A 100 -4.77 -6.96 -4.74
CA ILE A 100 -4.40 -8.33 -4.39
C ILE A 100 -3.29 -8.30 -3.35
N ALA A 101 -3.44 -9.07 -2.27
CA ALA A 101 -2.41 -9.36 -1.28
C ALA A 101 -1.95 -10.81 -1.42
N ALA A 102 -0.67 -11.00 -1.80
CA ALA A 102 -0.05 -12.30 -2.01
C ALA A 102 1.44 -12.25 -1.64
N ASP A 103 1.93 -13.26 -0.90
CA ASP A 103 3.33 -13.41 -0.49
C ASP A 103 3.91 -12.15 0.19
N ALA A 104 3.16 -11.60 1.16
CA ALA A 104 3.47 -10.36 1.89
C ALA A 104 3.57 -9.08 1.03
N VAL A 105 3.14 -9.14 -0.23
CA VAL A 105 3.05 -7.96 -1.10
C VAL A 105 1.60 -7.70 -1.44
N THR A 106 1.13 -6.48 -1.15
CA THR A 106 -0.17 -5.98 -1.62
C THR A 106 0.05 -5.07 -2.81
N PHE A 107 -0.75 -5.23 -3.87
CA PHE A 107 -0.66 -4.35 -5.03
C PHE A 107 -2.05 -3.98 -5.58
N THR A 108 -2.15 -2.75 -6.06
CA THR A 108 -3.29 -2.28 -6.85
C THR A 108 -3.21 -2.87 -8.26
N VAL A 109 -4.31 -3.47 -8.72
CA VAL A 109 -4.42 -4.02 -10.06
C VAL A 109 -4.75 -2.88 -11.02
N ALA A 110 -3.77 -2.50 -11.85
CA ALA A 110 -3.96 -1.50 -12.88
C ALA A 110 -4.98 -1.97 -13.92
N THR A 111 -5.81 -1.06 -14.42
CA THR A 111 -6.80 -1.38 -15.48
C THR A 111 -6.16 -1.48 -16.87
N ASP A 112 -5.05 -0.77 -17.09
CA ASP A 112 -4.23 -0.89 -18.31
C ASP A 112 -3.36 -2.15 -18.27
N GLU A 113 -3.25 -2.85 -19.41
CA GLU A 113 -2.54 -4.13 -19.51
C GLU A 113 -1.02 -3.99 -19.37
N SER A 114 -0.44 -2.93 -19.92
CA SER A 114 1.00 -2.70 -19.82
C SER A 114 1.40 -2.36 -18.40
N ASP A 115 0.57 -1.57 -17.72
CA ASP A 115 0.72 -1.20 -16.33
C ASP A 115 0.55 -2.39 -15.38
N ALA A 116 -0.48 -3.21 -15.61
CA ALA A 116 -0.70 -4.44 -14.84
C ALA A 116 0.50 -5.39 -14.96
N ALA A 117 1.10 -5.51 -16.15
CA ALA A 117 2.28 -6.33 -16.36
C ALA A 117 3.52 -5.80 -15.60
N GLU A 118 3.72 -4.48 -15.56
CA GLU A 118 4.80 -3.89 -14.76
C GLU A 118 4.61 -4.13 -13.27
N VAL A 119 3.38 -3.93 -12.75
CA VAL A 119 3.05 -4.18 -11.34
C VAL A 119 3.26 -5.65 -10.98
N LEU A 120 2.80 -6.59 -11.80
CA LEU A 120 3.01 -8.02 -11.58
C LEU A 120 4.49 -8.40 -11.61
N SER A 121 5.27 -7.80 -12.52
CA SER A 121 6.72 -8.01 -12.59
C SER A 121 7.42 -7.52 -11.32
N LEU A 122 7.04 -6.36 -10.79
CA LEU A 122 7.60 -5.86 -9.53
C LEU A 122 7.16 -6.71 -8.34
N TRP A 123 5.88 -7.06 -8.25
CA TRP A 123 5.33 -7.96 -7.23
C TRP A 123 6.14 -9.26 -7.16
N GLN A 124 6.30 -9.96 -8.28
CA GLN A 124 7.01 -11.23 -8.32
C GLN A 124 8.48 -11.10 -7.90
N SER A 125 9.12 -9.98 -8.26
CA SER A 125 10.51 -9.68 -7.90
C SER A 125 10.67 -9.40 -6.40
N LEU A 126 9.73 -8.68 -5.77
CA LEU A 126 9.75 -8.38 -4.34
C LEU A 126 9.37 -9.60 -3.49
N ALA A 127 8.34 -10.35 -3.90
CA ALA A 127 7.89 -11.56 -3.21
C ALA A 127 8.98 -12.65 -3.15
N GLY A 128 9.85 -12.70 -4.17
CA GLY A 128 11.00 -13.61 -4.22
C GLY A 128 12.24 -13.13 -3.47
N ASP A 129 12.21 -11.96 -2.81
CA ASP A 129 13.37 -11.40 -2.13
C ASP A 129 13.29 -11.56 -0.61
N ASP A 130 14.15 -12.42 -0.05
CA ASP A 130 14.17 -12.75 1.38
C ASP A 130 14.40 -11.54 2.32
N ARG A 131 14.87 -10.40 1.78
CA ARG A 131 15.07 -9.15 2.55
C ARG A 131 13.74 -8.44 2.80
N VAL A 132 12.74 -8.64 1.92
CA VAL A 132 11.41 -8.03 2.00
C VAL A 132 10.56 -8.77 3.03
N LYS A 133 9.85 -8.01 3.87
CA LYS A 133 8.93 -8.54 4.89
C LYS A 133 7.49 -8.16 4.63
N ASP A 134 7.29 -7.02 4.00
CA ASP A 134 6.00 -6.52 3.58
C ASP A 134 6.24 -5.51 2.45
N ALA A 135 5.34 -5.41 1.48
CA ALA A 135 5.37 -4.34 0.49
C ALA A 135 3.97 -3.94 0.04
N ASP A 136 3.81 -2.67 -0.28
CA ASP A 136 2.59 -2.09 -0.84
C ASP A 136 2.93 -1.34 -2.14
N ILE A 137 2.32 -1.77 -3.25
CA ILE A 137 2.40 -1.12 -4.56
C ILE A 137 1.03 -0.49 -4.84
N ASP A 138 0.94 0.82 -4.64
CA ASP A 138 -0.32 1.55 -4.75
C ASP A 138 -0.33 2.54 -5.92
N GLU A 139 -1.51 2.75 -6.50
CA GLU A 139 -1.79 3.89 -7.36
C GLU A 139 -2.32 5.02 -6.49
N ALA A 140 -1.52 6.04 -6.25
CA ALA A 140 -1.92 7.16 -5.41
C ALA A 140 -3.08 7.92 -6.07
N ALA A 141 -4.27 7.81 -5.47
CA ALA A 141 -5.47 8.56 -5.85
C ALA A 141 -5.32 10.08 -5.56
N SER A 142 -4.53 10.79 -6.36
CA SER A 142 -4.38 12.24 -6.28
C SER A 142 -5.11 12.92 -7.43
N LYS A 143 -6.08 13.78 -7.09
CA LYS A 143 -6.94 14.57 -8.00
C LYS A 143 -6.20 15.47 -9.03
N LYS A 144 -4.87 15.46 -9.09
CA LYS A 144 -4.09 16.40 -9.92
C LYS A 144 -2.96 15.78 -10.76
N ALA A 145 -2.75 14.47 -10.72
CA ALA A 145 -1.83 13.80 -11.64
C ALA A 145 -2.24 12.33 -11.75
N ALA A 146 -2.56 11.90 -12.97
CA ALA A 146 -3.05 10.55 -13.27
C ALA A 146 -1.97 9.46 -13.11
N ASP A 147 -0.73 9.84 -12.79
CA ASP A 147 0.44 8.97 -13.00
C ASP A 147 1.26 8.73 -11.71
N ARG A 148 0.63 8.77 -10.53
CA ARG A 148 1.39 8.67 -9.28
C ARG A 148 1.38 7.25 -8.73
N ARG A 149 2.44 6.48 -8.96
CA ARG A 149 2.64 5.22 -8.25
C ARG A 149 3.46 5.41 -6.98
N ARG A 150 3.07 4.70 -5.93
CA ARG A 150 3.77 4.64 -4.65
C ARG A 150 4.16 3.19 -4.38
N VAL A 151 5.42 2.99 -4.03
CA VAL A 151 5.95 1.71 -3.59
C VAL A 151 6.48 1.89 -2.17
N GLU A 152 5.87 1.22 -1.21
CA GLU A 152 6.34 1.16 0.17
C GLU A 152 6.85 -0.26 0.44
N VAL A 153 8.07 -0.40 0.97
CA VAL A 153 8.67 -1.70 1.26
C VAL A 153 9.19 -1.72 2.68
N THR A 154 8.86 -2.77 3.42
CA THR A 154 9.42 -3.07 4.74
C THR A 154 10.40 -4.22 4.62
N THR A 155 11.55 -4.11 5.29
CA THR A 155 12.65 -5.08 5.24
C THR A 155 13.06 -5.53 6.64
N ALA A 156 13.82 -6.62 6.72
CA ALA A 156 14.25 -7.22 7.98
C ALA A 156 15.21 -6.36 8.82
N ASP A 157 16.04 -5.54 8.16
CA ASP A 157 17.09 -4.74 8.80
C ASP A 157 17.50 -3.54 7.93
N ALA A 158 18.28 -2.61 8.49
CA ALA A 158 18.77 -1.43 7.77
C ALA A 158 19.64 -1.74 6.53
N GLY A 159 20.38 -2.85 6.54
CA GLY A 159 21.18 -3.28 5.40
C GLY A 159 20.31 -3.73 4.24
N GLY A 160 19.29 -4.54 4.54
CA GLY A 160 18.23 -4.94 3.62
C GLY A 160 17.48 -3.75 3.06
N ALA A 161 17.09 -2.79 3.91
CA ALA A 161 16.39 -1.58 3.49
C ALA A 161 17.18 -0.79 2.43
N LEU A 162 18.46 -0.48 2.69
CA LEU A 162 19.26 0.28 1.74
C LEU A 162 19.50 -0.51 0.44
N ALA A 163 19.73 -1.82 0.54
CA ALA A 163 20.00 -2.65 -0.62
C ALA A 163 18.74 -2.78 -1.52
N VAL A 164 17.57 -3.04 -0.93
CA VAL A 164 16.30 -3.07 -1.66
C VAL A 164 15.98 -1.71 -2.28
N PHE A 165 16.19 -0.61 -1.53
CA PHE A 165 16.01 0.74 -2.09
C PHE A 165 16.88 0.96 -3.33
N LYS A 166 18.18 0.64 -3.28
CA LYS A 166 19.09 0.76 -4.41
C LYS A 166 18.69 -0.16 -5.57
N ASP A 167 18.24 -1.38 -5.26
CA ASP A 167 17.82 -2.37 -6.27
C ASP A 167 16.53 -1.97 -7.00
N VAL A 168 15.59 -1.30 -6.32
CA VAL A 168 14.37 -0.75 -6.95
C VAL A 168 14.68 0.56 -7.68
N ALA A 169 15.53 1.41 -7.11
CA ALA A 169 15.88 2.72 -7.67
C ALA A 169 16.73 2.65 -8.95
N ALA A 170 17.65 1.69 -9.05
CA ALA A 170 18.62 1.65 -10.13
C ALA A 170 17.99 1.14 -11.45
N ALA A 171 18.26 1.85 -12.55
CA ALA A 171 18.01 1.34 -13.89
C ALA A 171 18.88 0.09 -14.14
N GLY A 172 18.29 -1.10 -14.00
CA GLY A 172 18.99 -2.38 -14.09
C GLY A 172 19.28 -3.07 -12.75
N GLY A 173 18.73 -2.54 -11.64
CA GLY A 173 18.71 -3.25 -10.36
C GLY A 173 17.84 -4.50 -10.40
N ARG A 174 17.89 -5.31 -9.32
CA ARG A 174 17.15 -6.59 -9.23
C ARG A 174 15.63 -6.40 -9.36
N HIS A 175 15.13 -5.30 -8.85
CA HIS A 175 13.71 -4.95 -8.88
C HIS A 175 13.54 -3.86 -9.93
N ARG A 176 12.91 -4.19 -11.06
CA ARG A 176 12.70 -3.19 -12.10
C ARG A 176 11.72 -2.13 -11.56
N PRO A 177 12.09 -0.84 -11.52
CA PRO A 177 11.17 0.21 -11.09
C PRO A 177 9.98 0.28 -12.03
N LEU A 178 8.81 0.63 -11.48
CA LEU A 178 7.63 0.92 -12.29
C LEU A 178 7.85 2.23 -13.03
N SER A 179 7.40 2.29 -14.28
CA SER A 179 7.31 3.57 -14.99
C SER A 179 6.35 4.50 -14.24
N GLY A 180 6.70 5.78 -14.11
CA GLY A 180 5.89 6.74 -13.35
C GLY A 180 5.77 6.42 -11.85
N THR A 181 6.73 5.70 -11.27
CA THR A 181 6.90 5.74 -9.81
C THR A 181 7.04 7.21 -9.41
N THR A 182 6.47 7.59 -8.27
CA THR A 182 6.66 8.95 -7.76
C THR A 182 7.09 8.91 -6.32
N VAL A 183 6.83 7.85 -5.58
CA VAL A 183 7.32 7.71 -4.21
C VAL A 183 7.77 6.28 -4.01
N LEU A 184 9.07 6.09 -3.78
CA LEU A 184 9.62 4.86 -3.25
C LEU A 184 10.02 5.10 -1.80
N ARG A 185 9.43 4.33 -0.88
CA ARG A 185 9.79 4.31 0.54
C ARG A 185 10.27 2.93 0.91
N VAL A 186 11.44 2.85 1.52
CA VAL A 186 11.93 1.59 2.08
C VAL A 186 12.27 1.79 3.54
N THR A 187 11.68 0.95 4.38
CA THR A 187 11.84 0.97 5.83
C THR A 187 12.47 -0.34 6.29
N GLY A 188 13.42 -0.26 7.20
CA GLY A 188 13.91 -1.39 7.97
C GLY A 188 14.19 -0.93 9.41
N PRO A 189 14.37 -1.86 10.35
CA PRO A 189 14.86 -1.52 11.68
C PRO A 189 16.08 -0.59 11.64
N GLY A 190 15.91 0.64 12.15
CA GLY A 190 16.96 1.66 12.19
C GLY A 190 17.22 2.42 10.88
N LEU A 191 16.46 2.20 9.80
CA LEU A 191 16.63 2.97 8.56
C LEU A 191 15.29 3.26 7.88
N PHE A 192 15.14 4.50 7.45
CA PHE A 192 14.11 4.95 6.53
C PHE A 192 14.77 5.65 5.35
N VAL A 193 14.39 5.29 4.12
CA VAL A 193 14.86 5.94 2.90
C VAL A 193 13.70 6.19 1.95
N GLU A 194 13.63 7.39 1.38
CA GLU A 194 12.50 7.85 0.57
C GLU A 194 12.96 8.70 -0.63
N THR A 195 12.31 8.50 -1.80
CA THR A 195 12.39 9.41 -2.96
C THR A 195 11.35 10.53 -2.87
N ASP A 196 11.57 11.64 -3.59
CA ASP A 196 10.50 12.63 -3.80
C ASP A 196 9.58 12.25 -4.97
N PHE A 197 8.48 13.00 -5.09
CA PHE A 197 7.42 12.91 -6.11
C PHE A 197 7.89 13.01 -7.58
N HIS A 198 9.18 13.17 -7.84
CA HIS A 198 9.77 13.34 -9.18
C HIS A 198 10.87 12.30 -9.47
N ASP A 199 10.86 11.16 -8.77
CA ASP A 199 11.85 10.09 -8.91
C ASP A 199 13.29 10.52 -8.62
N ALA A 200 13.49 11.66 -7.94
CA ALA A 200 14.83 12.06 -7.57
C ALA A 200 15.27 11.28 -6.32
N PHE A 201 16.42 10.61 -6.42
CA PHE A 201 16.98 9.80 -5.35
C PHE A 201 17.79 10.65 -4.38
N PRO A 202 17.75 10.36 -3.06
CA PRO A 202 18.52 11.11 -2.07
C PRO A 202 19.99 10.64 -2.05
N ALA A 203 20.69 10.73 -3.19
CA ALA A 203 22.01 10.14 -3.41
C ALA A 203 23.07 10.66 -2.42
N GLU A 204 23.06 11.96 -2.13
CA GLU A 204 23.96 12.58 -1.17
C GLU A 204 23.67 12.16 0.27
N ALA A 205 22.38 12.05 0.64
CA ALA A 205 22.00 11.55 1.96
C ALA A 205 22.45 10.09 2.15
N ILE A 206 22.34 9.28 1.09
CA ILE A 206 22.86 7.90 1.07
C ILE A 206 24.38 7.89 1.25
N ALA A 207 25.12 8.74 0.53
CA ALA A 207 26.57 8.83 0.66
C ALA A 207 27.01 9.25 2.07
N ALA A 208 26.35 10.25 2.66
CA ALA A 208 26.58 10.70 4.04
C ALA A 208 26.33 9.57 5.05
N TYR A 209 25.19 8.87 4.95
CA TYR A 209 24.88 7.73 5.80
C TYR A 209 25.89 6.59 5.65
N GLU A 210 26.27 6.25 4.42
CA GLU A 210 27.25 5.19 4.14
C GLU A 210 28.64 5.53 4.70
N ALA A 211 29.04 6.80 4.67
CA ALA A 211 30.28 7.25 5.29
C ALA A 211 30.25 7.16 6.82
N VAL A 212 29.13 7.54 7.46
CA VAL A 212 28.98 7.45 8.93
C VAL A 212 28.97 6.00 9.40
N ARG A 213 28.13 5.14 8.80
CA ARG A 213 28.00 3.72 9.19
C ARG A 213 29.30 2.93 9.02
N ALA A 214 30.21 3.39 8.16
CA ALA A 214 31.51 2.76 7.96
C ALA A 214 32.47 2.97 9.15
N ARG A 215 32.19 3.96 10.01
CA ARG A 215 33.06 4.35 11.13
C ARG A 215 32.39 4.30 12.49
N TYR A 216 31.07 4.53 12.54
CA TYR A 216 30.31 4.63 13.77
C TYR A 216 29.11 3.68 13.74
N PRO A 217 28.77 3.05 14.87
CA PRO A 217 27.51 2.32 15.01
C PRO A 217 26.33 3.29 14.90
N VAL A 218 25.43 3.05 13.95
CA VAL A 218 24.21 3.85 13.75
C VAL A 218 23.02 3.11 14.34
N LEU A 219 22.25 3.79 15.19
CA LEU A 219 21.00 3.28 15.77
C LEU A 219 19.80 3.53 14.87
N ARG A 220 19.74 4.72 14.27
CA ARG A 220 18.65 5.13 13.39
C ARG A 220 19.15 6.09 12.32
N ALA A 221 18.61 6.00 11.11
CA ALA A 221 18.80 7.02 10.09
C ALA A 221 17.52 7.26 9.29
N SER A 222 17.37 8.48 8.78
CA SER A 222 16.32 8.89 7.85
C SER A 222 16.97 9.62 6.68
N LEU A 223 16.81 9.07 5.48
CA LEU A 223 17.39 9.57 4.24
C LEU A 223 16.24 10.01 3.33
N ARG A 224 16.12 11.31 3.09
CA ARG A 224 15.00 11.85 2.34
C ARG A 224 15.48 12.83 1.29
N ARG A 225 14.63 13.07 0.29
CA ARG A 225 14.74 14.26 -0.53
C ARG A 225 14.24 15.46 0.26
N ASP A 226 14.92 16.58 0.08
CA ASP A 226 14.52 17.87 0.62
C ASP A 226 14.36 18.86 -0.53
N ALA A 227 13.29 19.67 -0.50
CA ALA A 227 12.96 20.56 -1.60
C ALA A 227 13.93 21.74 -1.73
N VAL A 228 14.68 22.06 -0.67
CA VAL A 228 15.61 23.20 -0.62
C VAL A 228 17.04 22.73 -0.88
N SER A 229 17.50 21.74 -0.13
CA SER A 229 18.87 21.22 -0.16
C SER A 229 19.05 20.06 -1.14
N GLY A 230 18.00 19.66 -1.86
CA GLY A 230 17.98 18.46 -2.69
C GLY A 230 17.84 17.18 -1.86
N SER A 231 18.58 17.00 -0.77
CA SER A 231 18.40 15.87 0.14
C SER A 231 18.60 16.26 1.60
N ALA A 232 18.16 15.40 2.50
CA ALA A 232 18.35 15.55 3.94
C ALA A 232 18.68 14.19 4.56
N VAL A 233 19.57 14.22 5.54
CA VAL A 233 20.02 13.04 6.28
C VAL A 233 20.03 13.35 7.77
N THR A 234 19.26 12.57 8.52
CA THR A 234 19.30 12.54 9.98
C THR A 234 19.87 11.20 10.42
N VAL A 235 20.92 11.20 11.22
CA VAL A 235 21.58 9.99 11.76
C VAL A 235 21.69 10.07 13.27
N VAL A 236 21.23 9.03 13.95
CA VAL A 236 21.42 8.83 15.39
C VAL A 236 22.51 7.78 15.58
N VAL A 237 23.66 8.17 16.11
CA VAL A 237 24.76 7.26 16.45
C VAL A 237 24.58 6.65 17.85
N ALA A 238 25.24 5.54 18.13
CA ALA A 238 25.17 4.87 19.43
C ALA A 238 25.81 5.69 20.57
N ASP A 239 25.44 5.37 21.80
CA ASP A 239 26.08 5.93 23.00
C ASP A 239 27.60 5.74 22.97
N GLY A 240 28.32 6.81 23.30
CA GLY A 240 29.80 6.83 23.29
C GLY A 240 30.43 7.07 21.91
N ALA A 241 29.66 7.15 20.83
CA ALA A 241 30.15 7.66 19.55
C ALA A 241 30.26 9.19 19.57
N ASP A 242 31.30 9.72 18.92
CA ASP A 242 31.47 11.16 18.75
C ASP A 242 30.54 11.67 17.64
N ALA A 243 29.41 12.28 18.03
CA ALA A 243 28.40 12.79 17.11
C ALA A 243 28.93 13.96 16.25
N GLU A 244 29.81 14.81 16.80
CA GLU A 244 30.39 15.93 16.06
C GLU A 244 31.34 15.41 14.97
N GLN A 245 32.18 14.43 15.31
CA GLN A 245 33.08 13.81 14.34
C GLN A 245 32.30 12.97 13.30
N ALA A 246 31.21 12.33 13.69
CA ALA A 246 30.31 11.65 12.77
C ALA A 246 29.62 12.64 11.81
N ALA A 247 29.19 13.81 12.28
CA ALA A 247 28.67 14.89 11.45
C ALA A 247 29.72 15.39 10.45
N GLU A 248 30.98 15.53 10.87
CA GLU A 248 32.07 15.92 9.96
C GLU A 248 32.29 14.89 8.85
N VAL A 249 32.25 13.59 9.19
CA VAL A 249 32.35 12.49 8.21
C VAL A 249 31.20 12.55 7.21
N ALA A 250 29.97 12.76 7.69
CA ALA A 250 28.79 12.90 6.84
C ALA A 250 28.91 14.09 5.87
N ARG A 251 29.22 15.28 6.38
CA ARG A 251 29.36 16.51 5.55
C ARG A 251 30.50 16.39 4.55
N ARG A 252 31.59 15.69 4.88
CA ARG A 252 32.69 15.48 3.93
C ARG A 252 32.29 14.55 2.78
N ALA A 253 31.43 13.58 3.04
CA ALA A 253 30.93 12.65 2.02
C ALA A 253 29.82 13.27 1.15
N ALA A 254 29.14 14.29 1.66
CA ALA A 254 28.04 14.98 0.99
C ALA A 254 28.13 16.50 1.24
N PRO A 255 29.07 17.20 0.57
CA PRO A 255 29.39 18.60 0.86
C PRO A 255 28.24 19.57 0.52
N ASP A 256 27.38 19.22 -0.45
CA ASP A 256 26.33 20.12 -0.91
C ASP A 256 25.09 20.12 0.01
N LEU A 257 25.01 19.17 0.96
CA LEU A 257 23.91 19.09 1.92
C LEU A 257 23.95 20.17 3.01
N GLY A 258 25.14 20.69 3.34
CA GLY A 258 25.30 21.74 4.36
C GLY A 258 24.60 21.41 5.69
N GLU A 259 23.61 22.24 6.07
CA GLU A 259 22.81 22.09 7.30
C GLU A 259 21.76 20.97 7.23
N ALA A 260 21.49 20.40 6.05
CA ALA A 260 20.60 19.24 5.89
C ALA A 260 21.26 17.91 6.35
N VAL A 261 22.48 17.98 6.90
CA VAL A 261 23.15 16.89 7.62
C VAL A 261 23.00 17.09 9.11
N GLU A 262 22.17 16.25 9.72
CA GLU A 262 21.96 16.21 11.15
C GLU A 262 22.48 14.88 11.72
N VAL A 263 23.41 14.96 12.68
CA VAL A 263 23.91 13.77 13.40
C VAL A 263 23.84 14.02 14.89
N THR A 264 23.14 13.15 15.61
CA THR A 264 22.90 13.25 17.05
C THR A 264 23.25 11.97 17.80
N GLY A 265 23.45 12.07 19.12
CA GLY A 265 23.47 10.91 20.02
C GLY A 265 22.05 10.50 20.44
N PRO A 266 21.87 9.38 21.16
CA PRO A 266 20.56 8.79 21.46
C PRO A 266 19.65 9.62 22.39
N GLY A 267 20.13 10.75 22.91
CA GLY A 267 19.36 11.72 23.71
C GLY A 267 19.16 13.10 23.05
N GLY A 268 19.62 13.30 21.82
CA GLY A 268 19.42 14.55 21.08
C GLY A 268 18.12 14.49 20.28
N SER A 269 17.13 15.26 20.70
CA SER A 269 15.85 15.50 20.00
C SER A 269 15.88 16.77 19.18
#